data_AF-A0A6G2DF10-F1
#
_entry.id   AF-A0A6G2DF10-F1
#
_cell.length_a   1.000
_cell.length_b   1.000
_cell.length_c   1.000
_cell.angle_alpha   90.00
_cell.angle_beta   90.00
_cell.angle_gamma   90.00
#
_symmetry.space_group_name_H-M   'P 1'
#
loop_
_entity.id
_entity.type
_entity.pdbx_description
1 polymer ?
#
loop_
_entity_poly.entity_id
_entity_poly.type
_entity_poly.pdbx_seq_one_letter_code
_entity_poly.pdbx_strand_id
1 'polypeptide(L)'
;SYIEDPHTAVASAVYKKYQSATGDVTKTVIASTASPYKFPVVAVEAVTGKAGLTDFEALAQLHEISGVAVPPAVDGLEISPIRHKTTVAAADMQVAVEAYLGL
;
A
#
# COMPACT_ATOMS: atom_id res chain seq x y z
N SER A 1 -12.57 -0.91 13.15
CA SER A 1 -11.24 -1.45 13.52
C SER A 1 -10.18 -0.79 12.68
N TYR A 2 -8.96 -0.62 13.18
CA TYR A 2 -7.85 -0.11 12.35
C TYR A 2 -7.27 -1.24 11.50
N ILE A 3 -7.08 -0.99 10.20
CA ILE A 3 -6.48 -1.95 9.26
C ILE A 3 -5.05 -1.50 8.96
N GLU A 4 -4.08 -2.33 9.31
CA GLU A 4 -2.66 -2.08 9.06
C GLU A 4 -2.31 -2.41 7.60
N ASP A 5 -1.49 -1.58 6.96
CA ASP A 5 -0.82 -1.96 5.72
C ASP A 5 0.26 -3.04 6.02
N PRO A 6 0.73 -3.81 5.02
CA PRO A 6 1.69 -4.90 5.28
C PRO A 6 2.99 -4.46 5.94
N HIS A 7 3.47 -3.23 5.71
CA HIS A 7 4.68 -2.70 6.35
C HIS A 7 4.45 -2.42 7.84
N THR A 8 3.33 -1.78 8.18
CA THR A 8 2.91 -1.57 9.57
C THR A 8 2.66 -2.92 10.28
N ALA A 9 2.06 -3.88 9.57
CA ALA A 9 1.78 -5.21 10.11
C ALA A 9 3.06 -5.97 10.50
N VAL A 10 4.15 -5.86 9.73
CA VAL A 10 5.45 -6.43 10.10
C VAL A 10 5.95 -5.83 11.42
N ALA A 11 5.91 -4.50 11.57
CA ALA A 11 6.33 -3.86 12.82
C ALA A 11 5.44 -4.27 14.01
N SER A 12 4.12 -4.30 13.82
CA SER A 12 3.13 -4.74 14.82
C SER A 12 3.37 -6.19 15.26
N ALA A 13 3.57 -7.10 14.32
CA ALA A 13 3.81 -8.52 14.59
C ALA A 13 5.14 -8.75 15.33
N VAL A 14 6.23 -8.13 14.88
CA VAL A 14 7.54 -8.26 15.52
C VAL A 14 7.53 -7.66 16.92
N TYR A 15 6.89 -6.50 17.10
CA TYR A 15 6.76 -5.87 18.42
C TYR A 15 5.96 -6.75 19.39
N LYS A 16 4.82 -7.31 18.97
CA LYS A 16 4.04 -8.24 19.80
C LYS A 16 4.87 -9.46 20.22
N LYS A 17 5.62 -10.05 19.29
CA LYS A 17 6.51 -11.18 19.58
C LYS A 17 7.61 -10.79 20.59
N TYR A 18 8.23 -9.63 20.41
CA TYR A 18 9.24 -9.08 21.32
C TYR A 18 8.67 -8.89 22.73
N GLN A 19 7.52 -8.24 22.85
CA GLN A 19 6.86 -7.99 24.13
C GLN A 19 6.50 -9.30 24.84
N SER A 20 5.94 -10.28 24.11
CA SER A 20 5.64 -11.61 24.68
C SER A 20 6.88 -12.36 25.17
N ALA A 21 8.02 -12.20 24.47
CA ALA A 21 9.25 -12.90 24.82
C ALA A 21 10.03 -12.25 25.98
N THR A 22 9.91 -10.93 26.15
CA THR A 22 10.75 -10.17 27.09
C THR A 22 9.99 -9.61 28.28
N GLY A 23 8.67 -9.44 28.17
CA GLY A 23 7.88 -8.72 29.16
C GLY A 23 8.14 -7.21 29.17
N ASP A 24 8.83 -6.65 28.18
CA ASP A 24 9.09 -5.21 28.11
C ASP A 24 7.77 -4.42 27.97
N VAL A 25 7.58 -3.46 28.88
CA VAL A 25 6.42 -2.57 28.97
C VAL A 25 6.75 -1.14 28.55
N THR A 26 7.95 -0.89 28.03
CA THR A 26 8.39 0.42 27.54
C THR A 26 7.41 0.95 26.50
N LYS A 27 7.04 2.23 26.65
CA LYS A 27 6.15 2.90 25.70
C LYS A 27 6.79 2.90 24.31
N THR A 28 6.11 2.25 23.37
CA THR A 28 6.60 2.06 22.01
C THR A 28 5.64 2.72 21.02
N VAL A 29 6.19 3.40 20.02
CA VAL A 29 5.44 3.99 18.91
C VAL A 29 5.82 3.24 17.64
N ILE A 30 4.82 2.74 16.91
CA ILE A 30 5.02 2.13 15.60
C ILE A 30 4.76 3.21 14.54
N ALA A 31 5.76 3.47 13.69
CA ALA A 31 5.60 4.33 12.54
C ALA A 31 4.81 3.58 11.45
N SER A 32 3.57 4.02 11.19
CA SER A 32 2.79 3.50 10.07
C SER A 32 3.26 4.13 8.77
N THR A 33 4.00 3.38 7.97
CA THR A 33 4.76 3.92 6.83
C THR A 33 3.96 4.02 5.54
N ALA A 34 2.80 3.37 5.46
CA ALA A 34 1.93 3.45 4.30
C ALA A 34 0.45 3.35 4.68
N SER A 35 -0.41 3.87 3.81
CA SER A 35 -1.85 3.64 3.91
C SER A 35 -2.19 2.22 3.42
N PRO A 36 -3.15 1.51 4.07
CA PRO A 36 -3.63 0.21 3.56
C PRO A 36 -4.24 0.32 2.16
N TYR A 37 -4.70 1.52 1.76
CA TYR A 37 -5.21 1.80 0.40
C TYR A 37 -4.15 1.71 -0.70
N LYS A 38 -2.86 1.62 -0.36
CA LYS A 38 -1.79 1.32 -1.33
C LYS A 38 -1.63 -0.19 -1.58
N PHE A 39 -2.20 -1.03 -0.72
CA PHE A 39 -2.13 -2.49 -0.78
C PHE A 39 -3.50 -3.13 -0.51
N PRO A 40 -4.57 -2.72 -1.22
CA PRO A 40 -5.94 -3.05 -0.85
C PRO A 40 -6.22 -4.57 -0.91
N VAL A 41 -5.73 -5.26 -1.95
CA VAL A 41 -5.91 -6.71 -2.12
C VAL A 41 -5.34 -7.48 -0.93
N VAL A 42 -4.08 -7.20 -0.58
CA VAL A 42 -3.39 -7.87 0.54
C VAL A 42 -4.08 -7.57 1.87
N ALA A 43 -4.50 -6.32 2.10
CA ALA A 43 -5.18 -5.93 3.33
C ALA A 43 -6.53 -6.62 3.48
N VAL A 44 -7.36 -6.65 2.43
CA VAL A 44 -8.68 -7.30 2.45
C VAL A 44 -8.54 -8.80 2.60
N GLU A 45 -7.64 -9.44 1.87
CA GLU A 45 -7.42 -10.89 1.94
C GLU A 45 -6.98 -11.30 3.34
N ALA A 46 -6.02 -10.60 3.95
CA ALA A 46 -5.52 -10.91 5.28
C ALA A 46 -6.60 -10.77 6.38
N VAL A 47 -7.52 -9.82 6.22
CA VAL A 47 -8.56 -9.52 7.24
C VAL A 47 -9.81 -10.36 7.05
N THR A 48 -10.18 -10.68 5.81
CA THR A 48 -11.47 -11.28 5.46
C THR A 48 -11.38 -12.70 4.90
N GLY A 49 -10.19 -13.12 4.46
CA GLY A 49 -9.98 -14.38 3.72
C GLY A 49 -10.48 -14.36 2.27
N LYS A 50 -11.02 -13.23 1.78
CA LYS A 50 -11.47 -13.11 0.38
C LYS A 50 -10.27 -12.81 -0.53
N ALA A 51 -9.97 -13.76 -1.41
CA ALA A 51 -8.89 -13.66 -2.39
C ALA A 51 -9.43 -13.44 -3.81
N GLY A 52 -8.53 -13.07 -4.74
CA GLY A 52 -8.84 -12.95 -6.16
C GLY A 52 -9.58 -11.68 -6.57
N LEU A 53 -9.61 -10.67 -5.69
CA LEU A 53 -10.16 -9.35 -6.00
C LEU A 53 -9.20 -8.58 -6.90
N THR A 54 -9.75 -7.81 -7.83
CA THR A 54 -9.01 -6.72 -8.50
C THR A 54 -8.67 -5.61 -7.51
N ASP A 55 -7.74 -4.72 -7.88
CA ASP A 55 -7.34 -3.60 -7.02
C ASP A 55 -8.54 -2.71 -6.64
N PHE A 56 -9.45 -2.42 -7.57
CA PHE A 56 -10.61 -1.55 -7.33
C PHE A 56 -11.72 -2.22 -6.52
N GLU A 57 -11.98 -3.52 -6.74
CA GLU A 57 -12.89 -4.29 -5.88
C GLU A 57 -12.35 -4.37 -4.45
N ALA A 58 -11.04 -4.55 -4.29
CA ALA A 58 -10.40 -4.55 -2.98
C ALA A 58 -10.42 -3.17 -2.32
N LEU A 59 -10.31 -2.06 -3.07
CA LEU A 59 -10.47 -0.70 -2.54
C LEU A 59 -11.87 -0.49 -1.94
N ALA A 60 -12.91 -0.93 -2.65
CA ALA A 60 -14.29 -0.85 -2.16
C ALA A 60 -14.48 -1.68 -0.88
N GLN A 61 -14.00 -2.94 -0.86
CA GLN A 61 -14.08 -3.76 0.34
C GLN A 61 -13.25 -3.21 1.50
N LEU A 62 -12.07 -2.65 1.23
CA LEU A 62 -11.25 -2.02 2.26
C LEU A 62 -11.98 -0.83 2.90
N HIS A 63 -12.70 -0.03 2.10
CA HIS A 63 -13.55 1.04 2.62
C HIS A 63 -14.66 0.51 3.53
N GLU A 64 -15.35 -0.55 3.13
CA GLU A 64 -16.41 -1.18 3.94
C GLU A 64 -15.89 -1.69 5.29
N ILE A 65 -14.76 -2.38 5.32
CA ILE A 65 -14.24 -3.00 6.56
C ILE A 65 -13.49 -2.01 7.46
N SER A 66 -12.88 -0.96 6.89
CA SER A 66 -12.11 0.02 7.66
C SER A 66 -12.95 1.20 8.12
N GLY A 67 -13.98 1.58 7.36
CA GLY A 67 -14.75 2.81 7.56
C GLY A 67 -13.97 4.10 7.30
N VAL A 68 -12.74 4.00 6.77
CA VAL A 68 -11.88 5.14 6.45
C VAL A 68 -12.28 5.67 5.07
N ALA A 69 -12.34 6.99 4.89
CA ALA A 69 -12.62 7.58 3.59
C ALA A 69 -11.54 7.17 2.57
N VAL A 70 -11.96 6.84 1.34
CA VAL A 70 -11.04 6.52 0.25
C VAL A 70 -10.17 7.75 -0.04
N PRO A 71 -8.82 7.63 -0.06
CA PRO A 71 -7.96 8.77 -0.34
C PRO A 71 -8.18 9.34 -1.76
N PRO A 72 -8.19 10.67 -1.93
CA PRO A 72 -8.37 11.29 -3.26
C PRO A 72 -7.33 10.86 -4.31
N ALA A 73 -6.15 10.38 -3.88
CA ALA A 73 -5.10 9.91 -4.78
C ALA A 73 -5.43 8.58 -5.49
N VAL A 74 -6.37 7.79 -4.94
CA VAL A 74 -6.81 6.51 -5.55
C VAL A 74 -8.27 6.56 -6.01
N ASP A 75 -9.03 7.58 -5.58
CA ASP A 75 -10.39 7.82 -6.04
C ASP A 75 -10.40 8.18 -7.54
N GLY A 76 -11.25 7.49 -8.31
CA GLY A 76 -11.35 7.66 -9.77
C GLY A 76 -10.11 7.23 -10.57
N LEU A 77 -9.11 6.58 -9.94
CA LEU A 77 -7.91 6.13 -10.66
C LEU A 77 -8.23 5.07 -11.72
N GLU A 78 -9.29 4.27 -11.52
CA GLU A 78 -9.79 3.25 -12.45
C GLU A 78 -10.12 3.80 -13.84
N ILE A 79 -10.67 5.00 -13.90
CA ILE A 79 -11.13 5.65 -15.14
C ILE A 79 -10.18 6.75 -15.62
N SER A 80 -9.09 6.98 -14.88
CA SER A 80 -8.15 8.05 -15.19
C SER A 80 -7.30 7.72 -16.43
N PRO A 81 -7.08 8.67 -17.35
CA PRO A 81 -6.31 8.40 -18.55
C PRO A 81 -4.83 8.15 -18.24
N ILE A 82 -4.26 7.09 -18.82
CA ILE A 82 -2.82 6.81 -18.73
C ILE A 82 -2.03 7.90 -19.46
N ARG A 83 -1.23 8.65 -18.71
CA ARG A 83 -0.37 9.73 -19.22
C ARG A 83 0.98 9.23 -19.74
N HIS A 84 1.53 8.19 -19.13
CA HIS A 84 2.85 7.64 -19.46
C HIS A 84 2.70 6.40 -20.34
N LYS A 85 3.10 6.51 -21.61
CA LYS A 85 2.96 5.44 -22.61
C LYS A 85 4.30 4.95 -23.16
N THR A 86 5.40 5.51 -22.68
CA THR A 86 6.74 5.18 -23.14
C THR A 86 7.33 4.08 -22.25
N THR A 87 7.84 3.03 -22.87
CA THR A 87 8.65 2.00 -22.23
C THR A 87 10.08 2.13 -22.72
N VAL A 88 11.04 2.17 -21.80
CA VAL A 88 12.46 2.33 -22.09
C VAL A 88 13.21 1.15 -21.47
N ALA A 89 14.14 0.55 -22.21
CA ALA A 89 15.00 -0.48 -21.65
C ALA A 89 15.95 0.15 -20.63
N ALA A 90 16.36 -0.62 -19.61
CA ALA A 90 17.24 -0.09 -18.56
C ALA A 90 18.53 0.52 -19.11
N ALA A 91 19.10 -0.06 -20.18
CA ALA A 91 20.30 0.46 -20.83
C ALA A 91 20.10 1.81 -21.52
N ASP A 92 18.86 2.15 -21.93
CA ASP A 92 18.53 3.34 -22.71
C ASP A 92 17.98 4.48 -21.83
N MET A 93 17.92 4.31 -20.51
CA MET A 93 17.33 5.29 -19.59
C MET A 93 17.96 6.68 -19.72
N GLN A 94 19.28 6.76 -19.85
CA GLN A 94 19.98 8.04 -20.02
C GLN A 94 19.54 8.74 -21.32
N VAL A 95 19.57 8.02 -22.44
CA VAL A 95 19.20 8.55 -23.76
C VAL A 95 17.75 9.05 -23.75
N ALA A 96 16.83 8.30 -23.13
CA ALA A 96 15.44 8.73 -23.01
C ALA A 96 15.29 10.02 -22.20
N VAL A 97 16.03 10.16 -21.09
CA VAL A 97 16.02 11.37 -20.27
C VAL A 97 16.63 12.56 -21.02
N GLU A 98 17.77 12.37 -21.70
CA GLU A 98 18.40 13.39 -22.54
C GLU A 98 17.43 13.88 -23.64
N ALA A 99 16.74 12.96 -24.32
CA ALA A 99 15.74 13.29 -25.32
C ALA A 99 14.57 14.11 -24.74
N TYR A 100 14.09 13.81 -23.53
CA TYR A 100 13.05 14.59 -22.86
C TYR A 100 13.51 15.99 -22.41
N LEU A 101 14.81 16.13 -22.14
CA LEU A 101 15.42 17.40 -21.72
C LEU A 101 15.95 18.23 -22.90
N GLY A 102 16.01 17.66 -24.12
CA GLY A 102 16.54 18.30 -25.32
C GLY A 102 18.07 18.42 -25.33
N LEU A 103 18.77 17.46 -24.73
CA LEU A 103 20.23 17.38 -24.63
C LEU A 103 20.85 16.54 -25.75
#